data_AF-A0A6V8NZ99-F1
#
_entry.id   AF-A0A6V8NZ99-F1
#
_cell.length_a   1.000
_cell.length_b   1.000
_cell.length_c   1.000
_cell.angle_alpha   90.00
_cell.angle_beta   90.00
_cell.angle_gamma   90.00
#
_symmetry.space_group_name_H-M   'P 1'
#
loop_
_entity.id
_entity.type
_entity.pdbx_description
1 polymer ?
#
loop_
_entity_poly.entity_id
_entity_poly.type
_entity_poly.pdbx_seq_one_letter_code
_entity_poly.pdbx_strand_id
1 'polypeptide(L)'
;MELMRRERTKARTTEALFLNRNGSRLSSRGVRYVVAKYVRRIHLIKKVSPHSIRHSFATHLLEAGADIRAVQELLGHIDLSTTQIYTHVGIKRLKKIYQMAHPRS
;
A
#
# COMPACT_ATOMS: atom_id res chain seq x y z
N MET A 1 -21.35 -10.04 -6.21
CA MET A 1 -20.16 -9.50 -6.89
C MET A 1 -19.23 -10.66 -7.21
N GLU A 2 -19.56 -11.38 -8.28
CA GLU A 2 -18.93 -12.62 -8.72
C GLU A 2 -18.08 -12.29 -9.95
N LEU A 3 -16.80 -11.99 -9.73
CA LEU A 3 -15.87 -11.64 -10.79
C LEU A 3 -14.96 -12.83 -11.10
N MET A 4 -15.33 -13.54 -12.17
CA MET A 4 -14.42 -14.08 -13.18
C MET A 4 -13.33 -15.03 -12.64
N ARG A 5 -13.75 -16.19 -12.13
CA ARG A 5 -12.89 -17.38 -12.00
C ARG A 5 -12.65 -17.95 -13.42
N ARG A 6 -11.74 -17.34 -14.17
CA ARG A 6 -11.29 -17.87 -15.48
C ARG A 6 -10.64 -19.23 -15.24
N GLU A 7 -11.34 -20.28 -15.61
CA GLU A 7 -10.83 -21.63 -15.73
C GLU A 7 -9.65 -21.66 -16.71
N ARG A 8 -8.43 -21.72 -16.19
CA ARG A 8 -7.27 -22.19 -16.95
C ARG A 8 -6.44 -23.15 -16.11
N THR A 9 -6.59 -24.42 -16.52
CA THR A 9 -5.62 -25.51 -16.48
C THR A 9 -5.25 -26.11 -15.11
N LYS A 10 -5.68 -27.37 -14.94
CA LYS A 10 -5.32 -28.33 -13.89
C LYS A 10 -3.80 -28.36 -13.63
N ALA A 11 -3.37 -28.09 -12.38
CA ALA A 11 -2.45 -28.91 -11.57
C ALA A 11 -1.89 -28.12 -10.37
N ARG A 12 -2.02 -28.73 -9.19
CA ARG A 12 -1.69 -28.26 -7.82
C ARG A 12 -2.70 -27.30 -7.19
N THR A 13 -3.40 -27.84 -6.20
CA THR A 13 -4.29 -27.20 -5.23
C THR A 13 -3.58 -26.09 -4.45
N THR A 14 -3.31 -24.95 -5.08
CA THR A 14 -2.89 -23.76 -4.35
C THR A 14 -4.10 -22.87 -4.16
N GLU A 15 -4.58 -22.73 -2.92
CA GLU A 15 -5.62 -21.75 -2.51
C GLU A 15 -5.14 -20.28 -2.61
N ALA A 16 -4.12 -20.03 -3.43
CA ALA A 16 -3.59 -18.69 -3.61
C ALA A 16 -4.54 -17.87 -4.50
N LEU A 17 -4.97 -16.71 -3.99
CA LEU A 17 -5.78 -15.75 -4.75
C LEU A 17 -5.07 -15.29 -6.04
N PHE A 18 -3.75 -15.14 -5.99
CA PHE A 18 -2.93 -14.73 -7.12
C PHE A 18 -1.98 -15.84 -7.55
N LEU A 19 -2.05 -16.19 -8.84
CA LEU A 19 -1.21 -17.20 -9.48
C LEU A 19 -0.22 -16.54 -10.45
N ASN A 20 0.90 -17.21 -10.67
CA ASN A 20 1.85 -16.89 -11.72
C ASN A 20 1.47 -17.59 -13.05
N ARG A 21 2.27 -17.36 -14.11
CA ARG A 21 2.02 -17.93 -15.44
C ARG A 21 1.99 -19.46 -15.47
N ASN A 22 2.65 -20.12 -14.51
CA ASN A 22 2.74 -21.58 -14.42
C ASN A 22 1.65 -22.16 -13.50
N GLY A 23 0.69 -21.35 -13.05
CA GLY A 23 -0.43 -21.80 -12.20
C GLY A 23 -0.09 -21.98 -10.71
N SER A 24 1.12 -21.62 -10.27
CA SER A 24 1.50 -21.66 -8.85
C SER A 24 1.39 -20.30 -8.18
N ARG A 25 1.40 -20.25 -6.83
CA ARG A 25 1.32 -19.01 -6.03
C ARG A 25 2.26 -17.92 -6.56
N LEU A 26 1.75 -16.71 -6.69
CA LEU A 26 2.55 -15.54 -7.08
C LEU A 26 3.54 -15.19 -5.94
N SER A 27 4.83 -15.13 -6.27
CA SER A 27 5.89 -14.77 -5.32
C SER A 27 6.05 -13.25 -5.18
N SER A 28 6.67 -12.79 -4.09
CA SER A 28 7.00 -11.37 -3.90
C SER A 28 7.88 -10.80 -5.02
N ARG A 29 8.78 -11.62 -5.59
CA ARG A 29 9.60 -11.24 -6.75
C ARG A 29 8.74 -11.11 -8.00
N GLY A 30 7.74 -11.98 -8.17
CA GLY A 30 6.72 -11.88 -9.21
C GLY A 30 5.92 -10.58 -9.13
N VAL A 31 5.48 -10.20 -7.93
CA VAL A 31 4.78 -8.92 -7.71
C VAL A 31 5.67 -7.74 -8.11
N ARG A 32 6.94 -7.70 -7.67
CA ARG A 32 7.89 -6.66 -8.07
C ARG A 32 8.07 -6.59 -9.58
N TYR A 33 8.18 -7.74 -10.25
CA TYR A 33 8.29 -7.81 -11.70
C TYR A 33 7.05 -7.24 -12.40
N VAL A 34 5.85 -7.60 -11.93
CA VAL A 34 4.58 -7.09 -12.48
C VAL A 34 4.48 -5.58 -12.33
N VAL A 35 4.77 -5.04 -11.14
CA VAL A 35 4.78 -3.59 -10.90
C VAL A 35 5.78 -2.91 -11.84
N ALA A 36 7.02 -3.38 -11.89
CA ALA A 36 8.05 -2.79 -12.76
C ALA A 36 7.67 -2.84 -14.25
N LYS A 37 6.99 -3.91 -14.70
CA LYS A 37 6.50 -4.04 -16.07
C LYS A 37 5.49 -2.93 -16.42
N TYR A 38 4.54 -2.63 -15.53
CA TYR A 38 3.55 -1.59 -15.78
C TYR A 38 4.11 -0.18 -15.65
N VAL A 39 5.02 0.05 -14.70
CA VAL A 39 5.73 1.33 -14.54
C VAL A 39 6.51 1.70 -15.80
N ARG A 40 7.19 0.73 -16.42
CA ARG A 40 7.86 0.94 -17.71
C ARG A 40 6.88 1.25 -18.85
N ARG A 41 5.71 0.62 -18.88
CA ARG A 41 4.69 0.86 -19.92
C ARG A 41 4.11 2.27 -19.89
N ILE A 42 4.01 2.88 -18.71
CA ILE A 42 3.52 4.26 -18.56
C ILE A 42 4.64 5.30 -18.65
N HIS A 43 5.85 4.91 -19.04
CA HIS A 43 7.03 5.78 -19.17
C HIS A 43 7.32 6.64 -17.93
N LEU A 44 7.00 6.12 -16.74
CA LEU A 44 7.21 6.87 -15.51
C LEU A 44 8.70 6.88 -15.17
N ILE A 45 9.30 8.08 -15.14
CA ILE A 45 10.72 8.31 -14.83
C ILE A 45 11.02 7.98 -13.35
N LYS A 46 10.02 8.09 -12.47
CA LYS A 46 10.17 7.78 -11.04
C LYS A 46 10.30 6.28 -10.79
N LYS A 47 11.22 5.90 -9.89
CA LYS A 47 11.34 4.53 -9.39
C LYS A 47 10.10 4.18 -8.54
N VAL A 48 9.21 3.36 -9.11
CA VAL A 48 8.03 2.84 -8.41
C VAL A 48 8.22 1.37 -8.05
N SER A 49 7.93 1.04 -6.80
CA SER A 49 7.99 -0.30 -6.23
C SER A 49 6.74 -0.58 -5.39
N PRO A 50 6.47 -1.84 -4.99
CA PRO A 50 5.40 -2.13 -4.04
C PRO A 50 5.49 -1.32 -2.74
N HIS A 51 6.71 -1.02 -2.28
CA HIS A 51 6.93 -0.21 -1.08
C HIS A 51 6.55 1.25 -1.30
N SER A 52 6.91 1.86 -2.44
CA SER A 52 6.53 3.25 -2.73
C SER A 52 5.03 3.40 -2.91
N ILE A 53 4.35 2.40 -3.50
CA ILE A 53 2.88 2.37 -3.62
C ILE A 53 2.23 2.35 -2.23
N ARG A 54 2.72 1.47 -1.33
CA ARG A 54 2.26 1.42 0.06
C ARG A 54 2.45 2.76 0.77
N HIS A 55 3.61 3.38 0.58
CA HIS A 55 3.91 4.67 1.19
C HIS A 55 2.97 5.77 0.68
N SER A 56 2.76 5.86 -0.63
CA SER A 56 1.82 6.83 -1.22
C SER A 56 0.39 6.63 -0.72
N PHE A 57 -0.07 5.38 -0.58
CA PHE A 57 -1.38 5.08 0.01
C PHE A 57 -1.49 5.62 1.45
N ALA A 58 -0.49 5.34 2.28
CA ALA A 58 -0.49 5.74 3.67
C ALA A 58 -0.45 7.28 3.83
N THR A 59 0.45 7.94 3.10
CA THR A 59 0.56 9.40 3.10
C THR A 59 -0.73 10.05 2.63
N HIS A 60 -1.33 9.54 1.55
CA HIS A 60 -2.58 10.09 1.03
C HIS A 60 -3.74 9.99 2.03
N LEU A 61 -3.86 8.86 2.74
CA LEU A 61 -4.87 8.73 3.79
C LEU A 61 -4.63 9.69 4.96
N LEU A 62 -3.39 9.84 5.41
CA LEU A 62 -3.06 10.74 6.50
C LEU A 62 -3.26 12.21 6.12
N GLU A 63 -2.92 12.59 4.89
CA GLU A 63 -3.18 13.93 4.35
C GLU A 63 -4.68 14.23 4.24
N ALA A 64 -5.50 13.22 3.92
CA ALA A 64 -6.96 13.30 3.94
C ALA A 64 -7.57 13.33 5.36
N GLY A 65 -6.73 13.29 6.40
CA GLY A 65 -7.18 13.35 7.79
C GLY A 65 -7.63 12.01 8.37
N ALA A 66 -7.32 10.88 7.73
CA ALA A 66 -7.53 9.57 8.31
C ALA A 66 -6.74 9.45 9.62
N ASP A 67 -7.30 8.70 10.58
CA ASP A 67 -6.60 8.42 11.83
C ASP A 67 -5.40 7.49 11.58
N ILE A 68 -4.30 7.76 12.27
CA ILE A 68 -3.05 7.00 12.10
C ILE A 68 -3.20 5.55 12.53
N ARG A 69 -4.03 5.25 13.54
CA ARG A 69 -4.27 3.86 13.96
C ARG A 69 -5.08 3.11 12.91
N ALA A 70 -6.11 3.75 12.35
CA ALA A 70 -6.87 3.19 11.24
C ALA A 70 -6.00 2.92 10.01
N VAL A 71 -5.09 3.83 9.64
CA VAL A 71 -4.14 3.61 8.52
C VAL A 71 -3.17 2.46 8.81
N GLN A 72 -2.73 2.30 10.06
CA GLN A 72 -1.85 1.20 10.48
C GLN A 72 -2.55 -0.17 10.37
N GLU A 73 -3.81 -0.26 10.83
CA GLU A 73 -4.62 -1.48 10.72
C GLU A 73 -4.80 -1.89 9.25
N LEU A 74 -5.14 -0.95 8.38
CA LEU A 74 -5.32 -1.17 6.94
C LEU A 74 -4.04 -1.68 6.24
N LEU A 75 -2.86 -1.31 6.75
CA LEU A 75 -1.57 -1.71 6.18
C LEU A 75 -1.04 -3.03 6.74
N GLY A 76 -1.66 -3.55 7.81
CA GLY A 76 -1.27 -4.76 8.52
C GLY A 76 -0.15 -4.52 9.54
N HIS A 77 -0.34 -5.02 10.76
CA HIS A 77 0.49 -4.81 11.97
C HIS A 77 1.97 -5.24 11.92
N ILE A 78 2.56 -5.56 10.77
CA ILE A 78 3.90 -6.13 10.70
C ILE A 78 4.94 -5.03 10.52
N ASP A 79 5.46 -4.64 11.68
CA ASP A 79 6.73 -3.97 11.89
C ASP A 79 6.90 -2.56 11.34
N LEU A 80 7.30 -1.72 12.28
CA LEU A 80 7.68 -0.31 12.28
C LEU A 80 8.87 0.02 11.35
N SER A 81 8.93 -0.55 10.15
CA SER A 81 10.02 -0.33 9.18
C SER A 81 9.87 0.94 8.32
N THR A 82 8.92 1.82 8.62
CA THR A 82 8.80 3.20 8.05
C THR A 82 8.33 4.27 9.06
N THR A 83 8.38 3.95 10.34
CA THR A 83 7.76 4.69 11.46
C THR A 83 8.05 6.18 11.52
N GLN A 84 9.19 6.61 10.99
CA GLN A 84 9.60 8.01 11.08
C GLN A 84 8.75 8.92 10.17
N ILE A 85 8.20 8.43 9.07
CA ILE A 85 7.42 9.28 8.15
C ILE A 85 6.03 9.56 8.71
N TYR A 86 5.41 8.58 9.38
CA TYR A 86 4.09 8.74 9.97
C TYR A 86 4.07 9.68 11.18
N THR A 87 5.18 9.74 11.91
CA THR A 87 5.36 10.72 13.00
C THR A 87 5.35 12.15 12.47
N HIS A 88 6.02 12.44 11.34
CA HIS A 88 6.07 13.80 10.80
C HIS A 88 4.67 14.29 10.36
N VAL A 89 3.86 13.43 9.75
CA VAL A 89 2.49 13.79 9.35
C VAL A 89 1.59 13.97 10.58
N GLY A 90 1.74 13.11 11.59
CA GLY A 90 1.07 13.26 12.88
C GLY A 90 1.38 14.59 13.58
N ILE A 91 2.65 15.01 13.61
CA ILE A 91 3.09 16.28 14.23
C ILE A 91 2.48 17.49 13.51
N LYS A 92 2.46 17.50 12.17
CA LYS A 92 1.83 18.59 11.39
C LYS A 92 0.35 18.73 11.73
N ARG A 93 -0.37 17.60 11.86
CA ARG A 93 -1.79 17.60 12.21
C ARG A 93 -2.02 18.00 13.67
N LEU A 94 -1.22 17.49 14.61
CA LEU A 94 -1.32 17.86 16.03
C LEU A 94 -1.11 19.36 16.20
N LYS A 95 -0.15 19.95 15.47
CA LYS A 95 0.06 21.40 15.44
C LYS A 95 -1.16 22.15 14.89
N LYS A 96 -1.80 21.65 13.83
CA LYS A 96 -3.02 22.26 13.26
C LYS A 96 -4.20 22.19 14.23
N ILE A 97 -4.45 21.03 14.85
CA ILE A 97 -5.51 20.86 15.84
C ILE A 97 -5.26 21.75 17.06
N TYR A 98 -4.02 21.78 17.55
CA TYR A 98 -3.61 22.66 18.65
C TYR A 98 -3.90 24.13 18.32
N GLN A 99 -3.52 24.61 17.13
CA GLN A 99 -3.82 25.98 16.69
C GLN A 99 -5.32 26.27 16.61
N MET A 100 -6.14 25.32 16.16
CA MET A 100 -7.59 25.51 16.04
C MET A 100 -8.32 25.45 17.38
N ALA A 101 -7.78 24.72 18.36
CA ALA A 101 -8.41 24.51 19.67
C ALA A 101 -7.85 25.41 20.78
N HIS A 102 -6.77 26.17 20.53
CA HIS A 102 -6.18 27.02 21.57
C HIS A 102 -6.98 28.32 21.75
N PRO A 103 -7.54 28.61 22.94
CA PRO A 103 -8.39 29.76 23.19
C PRO A 103 -7.65 31.12 23.26
N ARG A 104 -6.42 31.20 22.76
CA ARG A 104 -5.57 32.41 22.74
C ARG A 104 -4.82 32.57 21.41
N SER A 105 -5.57 32.57 20.30
CA SER A 105 -5.13 33.11 19.01
C SER A 105 -6.07 34.24 18.61
#